data_AF-A0A401X7G9-F1
#
_entry.id   AF-A0A401X7G9-F1
#
_cell.length_a   1.000
_cell.length_b   1.000
_cell.length_c   1.000
_cell.angle_alpha   90.00
_cell.angle_beta   90.00
_cell.angle_gamma   90.00
#
_symmetry.space_group_name_H-M   'P 1'
#
loop_
_entity.id
_entity.type
_entity.pdbx_description
1 polymer ?
#
loop_
_entity_poly.entity_id
_entity_poly.type
_entity_poly.pdbx_seq_one_letter_code
_entity_poly.pdbx_strand_id
1 'polypeptide(L)'
;MTDSTINTPDNQNPSHSTILSHDEWEIRARKAGLKQVQLASLAGISPNTVYRAFAGHWNNGDVPGYLKAIIMAWEIMNEDQKKEWRENIASQTS
;
A
#
# COMPACT_ATOMS: atom_id res chain seq x y z
N MET A 1 -32.69 23.82 44.65
CA MET A 1 -32.28 24.05 43.24
C MET A 1 -30.95 23.35 43.06
N THR A 2 -30.98 22.09 42.62
CA THR A 2 -29.81 21.24 42.41
C THR A 2 -29.80 20.89 40.94
N ASP A 3 -28.89 21.49 40.19
CA ASP A 3 -28.59 21.03 38.83
C ASP A 3 -27.17 20.48 38.85
N SER A 4 -27.09 19.16 38.80
CA SER A 4 -25.85 18.38 38.78
C SER A 4 -25.36 18.31 37.33
N THR A 5 -24.21 18.91 37.07
CA THR A 5 -23.50 18.76 35.80
C THR A 5 -23.10 17.28 35.61
N ILE A 6 -23.69 16.64 34.62
CA ILE A 6 -23.36 15.28 34.18
C ILE A 6 -22.00 15.33 33.45
N ASN A 7 -20.98 14.74 34.06
CA ASN A 7 -19.75 14.38 33.37
C ASN A 7 -20.01 13.13 32.52
N THR A 8 -20.10 13.28 31.20
CA THR A 8 -20.02 12.16 30.26
C THR A 8 -18.54 11.87 30.01
N PRO A 9 -18.02 10.66 30.31
CA PRO A 9 -16.71 10.27 29.81
C PRO A 9 -16.87 9.93 28.33
N ASP A 10 -16.34 10.78 27.46
CA ASP A 10 -16.28 10.54 26.02
C ASP A 10 -15.23 9.44 25.74
N ASN A 11 -15.70 8.20 25.84
CA ASN A 11 -15.03 7.03 25.35
C ASN A 11 -15.40 6.85 23.87
N GLN A 12 -14.60 7.41 22.96
CA GLN A 12 -14.37 6.83 21.63
C GLN A 12 -12.96 7.15 21.11
N ASN A 13 -12.05 6.21 21.30
CA ASN A 13 -10.99 5.97 20.35
C ASN A 13 -11.43 4.80 19.46
N PRO A 14 -11.44 4.96 18.13
CA PRO A 14 -11.04 3.86 17.29
C PRO A 14 -9.92 4.32 16.36
N SER A 15 -8.73 3.80 16.63
CA SER A 15 -7.79 3.38 15.61
C SER A 15 -7.48 4.43 14.54
N HIS A 16 -6.51 5.30 14.83
CA HIS A 16 -5.57 5.74 13.78
C HIS A 16 -4.82 4.50 13.27
N SER A 17 -5.49 3.63 12.50
CA SER A 17 -4.77 2.85 11.50
C SER A 17 -4.24 3.91 10.55
N THR A 18 -2.97 4.27 10.69
CA THR A 18 -2.28 5.20 9.80
C THR A 18 -2.47 4.68 8.38
N ILE A 19 -3.50 5.17 7.70
CA ILE A 19 -3.67 4.97 6.27
C ILE A 19 -2.52 5.78 5.71
N LEU A 20 -1.43 5.08 5.43
CA LEU A 20 -0.26 5.72 4.85
C LEU A 20 -0.73 6.38 3.56
N SER A 21 -0.46 7.67 3.43
CA SER A 21 -0.87 8.43 2.26
C SER A 21 -0.27 7.80 0.99
N HIS A 22 -0.86 8.08 -0.16
CA HIS A 22 -0.39 7.52 -1.43
C HIS A 22 1.11 7.82 -1.69
N ASP A 23 1.58 8.98 -1.24
CA ASP A 23 2.99 9.39 -1.30
C ASP A 23 3.90 8.49 -0.42
N GLU A 24 3.41 8.06 0.75
CA GLU A 24 4.16 7.20 1.65
C GLU A 24 4.35 5.79 1.06
N TRP A 25 3.36 5.26 0.35
CA TRP A 25 3.48 3.95 -0.32
C TRP A 25 4.44 3.99 -1.51
N GLU A 26 4.44 5.07 -2.29
CA GLU A 26 5.43 5.25 -3.35
C GLU A 26 6.85 5.32 -2.78
N ILE A 27 7.04 6.06 -1.69
CA ILE A 27 8.32 6.16 -0.99
C ILE A 27 8.77 4.78 -0.49
N ARG A 28 7.87 3.98 0.09
CA ARG A 28 8.16 2.62 0.54
C ARG A 28 8.61 1.71 -0.58
N ALA A 29 7.86 1.67 -1.69
CA ALA A 29 8.24 0.88 -2.86
C ALA A 29 9.65 1.23 -3.35
N ARG A 30 9.95 2.53 -3.47
CA ARG A 30 11.27 3.02 -3.89
C ARG A 30 12.37 2.65 -2.89
N LYS A 31 12.13 2.78 -1.58
CA LYS A 31 13.09 2.38 -0.53
C LYS A 31 13.37 0.87 -0.55
N ALA A 32 12.38 0.06 -0.89
CA ALA A 32 12.50 -1.39 -1.05
C ALA A 32 13.18 -1.81 -2.38
N GLY A 33 13.61 -0.84 -3.20
CA GLY A 33 14.22 -1.08 -4.51
C GLY A 33 13.22 -1.52 -5.59
N LEU A 34 11.91 -1.38 -5.34
CA LEU A 34 10.85 -1.76 -6.25
C LEU A 34 10.44 -0.58 -7.14
N LYS A 35 10.72 -0.66 -8.45
CA LYS A 35 10.34 0.36 -9.43
C LYS A 35 8.86 0.22 -9.82
N GLN A 36 8.21 1.31 -10.22
CA GLN A 36 6.80 1.30 -10.66
C GLN A 36 6.55 0.29 -11.81
N VAL A 37 7.48 0.18 -12.77
CA VAL A 37 7.38 -0.80 -13.88
C VAL A 37 7.47 -2.25 -13.40
N GLN A 38 8.24 -2.52 -12.34
CA GLN A 38 8.34 -3.85 -11.75
C GLN A 38 7.08 -4.16 -10.96
N LEU A 39 6.61 -3.21 -10.15
CA LEU A 39 5.34 -3.34 -9.42
C LEU A 39 4.17 -3.60 -10.38
N ALA A 40 4.13 -2.90 -11.52
CA ALA A 40 3.13 -3.11 -12.57
C ALA A 40 3.18 -4.53 -13.13
N SER A 41 4.39 -5.03 -13.44
CA SER A 41 4.59 -6.39 -13.92
C SER A 41 4.17 -7.44 -12.88
N LEU A 42 4.53 -7.27 -11.61
CA LEU A 42 4.14 -8.18 -10.52
C LEU A 42 2.62 -8.18 -10.29
N ALA A 43 1.97 -7.05 -10.48
CA ALA A 43 0.53 -6.90 -10.31
C ALA A 43 -0.28 -7.29 -11.57
N GLY A 44 0.37 -7.57 -12.71
CA GLY A 44 -0.32 -7.88 -13.96
C GLY A 44 -1.10 -6.71 -14.56
N ILE A 45 -0.66 -5.47 -14.33
CA ILE A 45 -1.33 -4.24 -14.79
C ILE A 45 -0.36 -3.33 -15.55
N SER A 46 -0.90 -2.28 -16.20
CA SER A 46 -0.06 -1.31 -16.90
C SER A 46 0.75 -0.42 -15.92
N PRO A 47 1.95 0.05 -16.28
CA PRO A 47 2.69 1.03 -15.48
C PRO A 47 1.93 2.33 -15.23
N ASN A 48 1.14 2.77 -16.22
CA ASN A 48 0.26 3.93 -16.06
C ASN A 48 -0.79 3.69 -14.97
N THR A 49 -1.24 2.43 -14.80
CA THR A 49 -2.17 2.07 -13.74
C THR A 49 -1.52 2.28 -12.37
N VAL A 50 -0.27 1.85 -12.19
CA VAL A 50 0.50 2.07 -10.95
C VAL A 50 0.72 3.56 -10.68
N TYR A 51 1.11 4.33 -11.69
CA TYR A 51 1.28 5.78 -11.56
C TYR A 51 0.00 6.45 -11.06
N ARG A 52 -1.15 6.12 -11.67
CA ARG A 52 -2.45 6.69 -11.28
C ARG A 52 -2.86 6.28 -9.87
N ALA A 53 -2.51 5.08 -9.43
CA ALA A 53 -2.73 4.63 -8.07
C ALA A 53 -1.94 5.47 -7.05
N PHE A 54 -0.65 5.73 -7.31
CA PHE A 54 0.18 6.57 -6.42
C PHE A 54 -0.19 8.05 -6.48
N ALA A 55 -0.79 8.53 -7.56
CA ALA A 55 -1.36 9.87 -7.64
C ALA A 55 -2.77 9.97 -7.02
N GLY A 56 -3.26 8.92 -6.35
CA GLY A 56 -4.54 8.96 -5.62
C GLY A 56 -5.78 9.01 -6.52
N HIS A 57 -5.70 8.61 -7.79
CA HIS A 57 -6.86 8.67 -8.69
C HIS A 57 -7.98 7.67 -8.35
N TRP A 58 -7.76 6.74 -7.42
CA TRP A 58 -8.69 5.67 -7.06
C TRP A 58 -8.82 5.50 -5.54
N ASN A 59 -9.73 4.62 -5.11
CA ASN A 59 -9.99 4.26 -3.72
C ASN A 59 -10.02 5.45 -2.76
N ASN A 60 -10.76 6.51 -3.12
CA ASN A 60 -10.89 7.72 -2.32
C ASN A 60 -9.56 8.44 -2.02
N GLY A 61 -8.60 8.38 -2.96
CA GLY A 61 -7.27 8.97 -2.77
C GLY A 61 -6.23 7.98 -2.24
N ASP A 62 -6.57 6.71 -2.04
CA ASP A 62 -5.70 5.72 -1.44
C ASP A 62 -5.16 4.70 -2.47
N VAL A 63 -3.99 4.14 -2.16
CA VAL A 63 -3.38 3.08 -2.99
C VAL A 63 -4.22 1.81 -2.86
N PRO A 64 -4.54 1.11 -3.97
CA PRO A 64 -5.21 -0.19 -3.91
C PRO A 64 -4.52 -1.20 -3.00
N GLY A 65 -5.31 -1.92 -2.19
CA GLY A 65 -4.81 -2.88 -1.21
C GLY A 65 -3.90 -3.96 -1.79
N TYR A 66 -4.15 -4.42 -3.02
CA TYR A 66 -3.29 -5.41 -3.68
C TYR A 66 -1.89 -4.86 -3.99
N LEU A 67 -1.75 -3.57 -4.34
CA LEU A 67 -0.43 -2.94 -4.53
C LEU A 67 0.30 -2.81 -3.20
N LYS A 68 -0.41 -2.42 -2.12
CA LYS A 68 0.15 -2.40 -0.77
C LYS A 68 0.65 -3.77 -0.35
N ALA A 69 -0.12 -4.83 -0.62
CA ALA A 69 0.25 -6.20 -0.33
C ALA A 69 1.54 -6.62 -1.06
N ILE A 70 1.67 -6.29 -2.35
CA ILE A 70 2.88 -6.58 -3.12
C ILE A 70 4.09 -5.82 -2.56
N ILE A 71 3.93 -4.54 -2.22
CA ILE A 71 5.01 -3.72 -1.64
C ILE A 71 5.46 -4.31 -0.30
N MET A 72 4.52 -4.65 0.59
CA MET A 72 4.83 -5.27 1.89
C MET A 72 5.51 -6.63 1.73
N ALA A 73 5.02 -7.47 0.81
CA ALA A 73 5.66 -8.75 0.51
C ALA A 73 7.09 -8.56 0.00
N TRP A 74 7.30 -7.57 -0.87
CA TRP A 74 8.63 -7.24 -1.39
C TRP A 74 9.60 -6.76 -0.32
N GLU A 75 9.13 -5.98 0.65
CA GLU A 75 9.95 -5.47 1.76
C GLU A 75 10.48 -6.58 2.67
N ILE A 76 9.73 -7.66 2.86
CA ILE A 76 10.12 -8.77 3.75
C ILE A 76 10.95 -9.86 3.05
N MET A 77 10.94 -9.88 1.71
CA MET A 77 11.69 -10.86 0.94
C MET A 77 13.19 -10.53 0.88
N ASN A 78 14.01 -11.57 0.89
CA ASN A 78 15.42 -11.44 0.52
C ASN A 78 15.59 -11.33 -1.01
N GLU A 79 16.81 -11.05 -1.47
CA GLU A 79 17.07 -10.83 -2.90
C GLU A 79 16.85 -12.09 -3.76
N ASP A 80 17.10 -13.28 -3.21
CA ASP A 80 16.88 -14.55 -3.91
C ASP A 80 15.38 -14.80 -4.14
N GLN A 81 14.54 -14.58 -3.12
CA GLN A 81 13.08 -14.67 -3.22
C GLN A 81 12.51 -13.64 -4.20
N LYS A 82 13.02 -12.40 -4.18
CA LYS A 82 12.63 -11.36 -5.14
C LYS A 82 13.00 -11.76 -6.57
N LYS A 83 14.17 -12.40 -6.76
CA LYS A 83 14.60 -12.90 -8.06
C LYS A 83 13.70 -14.03 -8.55
N GLU A 84 13.47 -15.03 -7.71
CA GLU A 84 12.59 -16.16 -8.01
C GLU A 84 11.18 -15.69 -8.39
N TRP A 85 10.60 -14.73 -7.64
CA TRP A 85 9.28 -14.19 -7.96
C TRP A 85 9.26 -13.54 -9.36
N ARG A 86 10.28 -12.76 -9.72
CA ARG A 86 10.37 -12.17 -11.06
C ARG A 86 10.48 -13.22 -12.16
N GLU A 87 11.26 -14.27 -11.94
CA GLU A 87 11.43 -15.37 -12.89
C GLU A 87 10.11 -16.14 -13.10
N ASN A 88 9.38 -16.42 -12.01
CA ASN A 88 8.08 -17.08 -12.06
C ASN A 88 7.01 -16.28 -12.81
N ILE A 89 7.05 -14.94 -12.73
CA ILE A 89 6.14 -14.07 -13.50
C ILE A 89 6.54 -14.02 -14.98
N ALA A 90 7.84 -13.97 -15.27
CA ALA A 90 8.34 -13.98 -16.65
C ALA A 90 7.98 -15.29 -17.38
N SER A 91 8.06 -16.44 -16.70
CA SER A 91 7.70 -17.75 -17.27
C SER A 91 6.20 -17.93 -17.52
N GLN A 92 5.34 -17.14 -16.88
CA GLN A 92 3.88 -17.20 -17.09
C GLN A 92 3.40 -16.32 -18.26
N THR A 93 4.25 -15.41 -18.74
CA THR A 93 3.92 -14.47 -19.82
C THR A 93 4.52 -14.90 -21.18
N SER A 94 5.26 -16.03 -21.20
CA SER A 94 5.85 -16.63 -22.42
C SER A 94 5.00 -17.78 -22.93
#